data_AF-A0A1T5F3B6-F1
#
_entry.id   AF-A0A1T5F3B6-F1
#
_cell.length_a   1.000
_cell.length_b   1.000
_cell.length_c   1.000
_cell.angle_alpha   90.00
_cell.angle_beta   90.00
_cell.angle_gamma   90.00
#
_symmetry.space_group_name_H-M   'P 1'
#
loop_
_entity.id
_entity.type
_entity.pdbx_description
1 polymer ?
#
loop_
_entity_poly.entity_id
_entity_poly.type
_entity_poly.pdbx_seq_one_letter_code
_entity_poly.pdbx_strand_id
1 'polypeptide(L)'
;MPWVIAGGGMGNFIPMFLFPLAQEKVSSSTAGILDSLVPIFILLFGYLFFGIKSRLTQVIGAVIGFVGAAMLMGAEGNEGRNDMFHAFLIVLATACYGLNGLIISRYLSGIHSFKLSAVVFTIWFGPSLVILGFSGFFGHFEGTSVQWQGLGYVAVLGLVGTALAMMLFYKLLQITSAIFASMVTYLMPIVAVMWGVLDGEELVWGHAAGGAMILLGVYLIQRKPKER
;
A
#
# COMPACT_ATOMS: atom_id res chain seq x y z
N MET A 1 -2.29 17.90 15.55
CA MET A 1 -3.54 17.46 14.88
C MET A 1 -3.44 17.39 13.35
N PRO A 2 -2.99 18.41 12.59
CA PRO A 2 -3.04 18.35 11.12
C PRO A 2 -2.22 17.19 10.54
N TRP A 3 -1.05 16.89 11.12
CA TRP A 3 -0.24 15.75 10.72
C TRP A 3 -0.87 14.38 11.01
N VAL A 4 -1.71 14.27 12.04
CA VAL A 4 -2.43 13.03 12.36
C VAL A 4 -3.53 12.78 11.34
N ILE A 5 -4.24 13.84 10.94
CA ILE A 5 -5.25 13.77 9.87
C ILE A 5 -4.58 13.44 8.54
N ALA A 6 -3.51 14.15 8.17
CA ALA A 6 -2.77 13.90 6.94
C ALA A 6 -2.17 12.48 6.92
N GLY A 7 -1.50 12.07 8.00
CA GLY A 7 -0.93 10.73 8.14
C GLY A 7 -2.00 9.65 8.06
N GLY A 8 -3.07 9.76 8.85
CA GLY A 8 -4.18 8.81 8.82
C GLY A 8 -4.90 8.76 7.47
N GLY A 9 -5.07 9.90 6.81
CA GLY A 9 -5.74 9.97 5.51
C GLY A 9 -4.95 9.27 4.41
N MET A 10 -3.64 9.56 4.36
CA MET A 10 -2.72 8.94 3.39
C MET A 10 -2.44 7.47 3.71
N GLY A 11 -2.50 7.06 4.98
CA GLY A 11 -2.16 5.69 5.38
C GLY A 11 -3.35 4.73 5.51
N ASN A 12 -4.57 5.25 5.67
CA ASN A 12 -5.74 4.42 5.97
C ASN A 12 -6.90 4.79 5.08
N PHE A 13 -7.34 6.05 5.13
CA PHE A 13 -8.61 6.43 4.54
C PHE A 13 -8.59 6.31 3.01
N ILE A 14 -7.65 6.97 2.33
CA ILE A 14 -7.59 6.99 0.87
C ILE A 14 -7.28 5.60 0.30
N PRO A 15 -6.21 4.89 0.75
CA PRO A 15 -5.88 3.58 0.21
C PRO A 15 -6.98 2.52 0.39
N MET A 16 -7.75 2.59 1.48
CA MET A 16 -8.84 1.65 1.76
C MET A 16 -9.96 1.69 0.72
N PHE A 17 -10.08 2.77 -0.06
CA PHE A 17 -11.00 2.82 -1.21
C PHE A 17 -10.30 2.50 -2.53
N LEU A 18 -9.06 2.97 -2.70
CA LEU A 18 -8.32 2.77 -3.95
C LEU A 18 -8.02 1.29 -4.23
N PHE A 19 -7.64 0.51 -3.21
CA PHE A 19 -7.33 -0.92 -3.39
C PHE A 19 -8.55 -1.75 -3.82
N PRO A 20 -9.69 -1.73 -3.09
CA PRO A 20 -10.87 -2.48 -3.53
C PRO A 20 -11.35 -2.08 -4.92
N LEU A 21 -11.40 -0.77 -5.22
CA LEU A 21 -11.79 -0.29 -6.54
C LEU A 21 -10.83 -0.80 -7.62
N ALA A 22 -9.52 -0.78 -7.38
CA ALA A 22 -8.55 -1.29 -8.33
C ALA A 22 -8.70 -2.81 -8.57
N GLN A 23 -8.90 -3.57 -7.49
CA GLN A 23 -8.97 -5.04 -7.52
C GLN A 23 -10.25 -5.59 -8.14
N GLU A 24 -11.26 -4.76 -8.41
CA GLU A 24 -12.39 -5.17 -9.28
C GLU A 24 -11.92 -5.60 -10.67
N LYS A 25 -10.78 -5.05 -11.11
CA LYS A 25 -10.32 -5.22 -12.49
C LYS A 25 -8.84 -5.58 -12.63
N VAL A 26 -8.06 -5.45 -11.56
CA VAL A 26 -6.64 -5.81 -11.49
C VAL A 26 -6.47 -7.07 -10.63
N SER A 27 -5.61 -7.99 -11.08
CA SER A 27 -5.27 -9.20 -10.34
C SER A 27 -4.64 -8.91 -8.96
N SER A 28 -4.76 -9.86 -8.03
CA SER A 28 -4.13 -9.79 -6.71
C SER A 28 -2.62 -9.79 -6.83
N SER A 29 -2.07 -10.58 -7.76
CA SER A 29 -0.64 -10.60 -8.07
C SER A 29 -0.12 -9.23 -8.49
N THR A 30 -0.77 -8.59 -9.47
CA THR A 30 -0.37 -7.26 -9.95
C THR A 30 -0.50 -6.21 -8.85
N ALA A 31 -1.56 -6.25 -8.05
CA ALA A 31 -1.74 -5.33 -6.93
C ALA A 31 -0.60 -5.43 -5.91
N GLY A 32 -0.20 -6.65 -5.51
CA GLY A 32 0.90 -6.82 -4.57
C GLY A 32 2.28 -6.47 -5.14
N ILE A 33 2.50 -6.69 -6.44
CA ILE A 33 3.74 -6.28 -7.09
C ILE A 33 3.82 -4.75 -7.16
N LEU A 34 2.76 -4.05 -7.57
CA LEU A 34 2.72 -2.59 -7.60
C LEU A 34 2.84 -1.98 -6.20
N ASP A 35 2.27 -2.62 -5.17
CA ASP A 35 2.40 -2.14 -3.79
C ASP A 35 3.86 -2.16 -3.29
N SER A 36 4.73 -2.98 -3.87
CA SER A 36 6.16 -2.93 -3.53
C SER A 36 6.87 -1.63 -3.93
N LEU A 37 6.21 -0.71 -4.66
CA LEU A 37 6.73 0.61 -5.01
C LEU A 37 6.80 1.60 -3.83
N VAL A 38 6.26 1.28 -2.65
CA VAL A 38 6.29 2.18 -1.46
C VAL A 38 7.67 2.82 -1.24
N PRO A 39 8.79 2.08 -1.26
CA PRO A 39 10.11 2.65 -0.97
C PRO A 39 10.57 3.67 -2.03
N ILE A 40 10.09 3.52 -3.27
CA ILE A 40 10.33 4.48 -4.36
C ILE A 40 9.63 5.81 -4.05
N PHE A 41 8.37 5.74 -3.63
CA PHE A 41 7.61 6.93 -3.22
C PHE A 41 8.16 7.57 -1.95
N ILE A 42 8.66 6.79 -0.99
CA ILE A 42 9.37 7.33 0.18
C ILE A 42 10.60 8.12 -0.24
N LEU A 43 11.39 7.61 -1.20
CA LEU A 43 12.55 8.33 -1.72
C LEU A 43 12.13 9.62 -2.43
N LEU A 44 11.15 9.52 -3.34
CA LEU A 44 10.67 10.63 -4.16
C LEU A 44 10.12 11.76 -3.28
N PHE A 45 9.19 11.45 -2.39
CA PHE A 45 8.59 12.43 -1.49
C PHE A 45 9.53 12.89 -0.40
N GLY A 46 10.44 12.02 0.05
CA GLY A 46 11.50 12.39 0.98
C GLY A 46 12.38 13.49 0.40
N TYR A 47 12.73 13.39 -0.88
CA TYR A 47 13.46 14.44 -1.60
C TYR A 47 12.61 15.71 -1.80
N LEU A 48 11.38 15.58 -2.32
CA LEU A 48 10.54 16.71 -2.69
C LEU A 48 10.03 17.54 -1.49
N PHE A 49 9.58 16.89 -0.43
CA PHE A 49 8.86 17.56 0.67
C PHE A 49 9.66 17.61 1.98
N PHE A 50 10.65 16.74 2.15
CA PHE A 50 11.37 16.58 3.43
C PHE A 50 12.86 16.91 3.34
N GLY A 51 13.36 17.31 2.16
CA GLY A 51 14.76 17.69 1.95
C GLY A 51 15.77 16.53 2.14
N ILE A 52 15.31 15.28 2.03
CA ILE A 52 16.15 14.09 2.18
C ILE A 52 16.98 13.93 0.89
N LYS A 53 18.30 14.02 1.02
CA LYS A 53 19.21 13.85 -0.12
C LYS A 53 19.18 12.41 -0.62
N SER A 54 19.00 12.25 -1.93
CA SER A 54 19.01 10.95 -2.60
C SER A 54 20.37 10.68 -3.24
N ARG A 55 20.86 9.45 -3.11
CA ARG A 55 22.08 8.97 -3.79
C ARG A 55 21.76 8.61 -5.24
N LEU A 56 22.75 8.70 -6.13
CA LEU A 56 22.57 8.34 -7.54
C LEU A 56 22.05 6.90 -7.72
N THR A 57 22.52 5.96 -6.89
CA THR A 57 22.02 4.57 -6.90
C THR A 57 20.53 4.46 -6.58
N GLN A 58 20.02 5.33 -5.70
CA GLN A 58 18.61 5.36 -5.33
C GLN A 58 17.76 5.97 -6.45
N VAL A 59 18.29 7.00 -7.13
CA VAL A 59 17.63 7.58 -8.31
C VAL A 59 17.55 6.55 -9.45
N ILE A 60 18.63 5.85 -9.73
CA ILE A 60 18.65 4.76 -10.73
C ILE A 60 17.64 3.67 -10.35
N GLY A 61 17.63 3.26 -9.08
CA GLY A 61 16.66 2.29 -8.57
C GLY A 61 15.21 2.75 -8.75
N ALA A 62 14.92 4.02 -8.49
CA ALA A 62 13.59 4.60 -8.69
C ALA A 62 13.17 4.56 -10.16
N VAL A 63 14.06 4.95 -11.08
CA VAL A 63 13.79 4.91 -12.52
C VAL A 63 13.51 3.47 -12.98
N ILE A 64 14.35 2.51 -12.57
CA ILE A 64 14.16 1.09 -12.90
C ILE A 64 12.80 0.59 -12.39
N GLY A 65 12.44 0.93 -11.15
CA GLY A 65 11.18 0.51 -10.57
C GLY A 65 9.96 1.15 -11.25
N PHE A 66 10.01 2.42 -11.64
CA PHE A 66 8.93 3.05 -12.41
C PHE A 66 8.78 2.47 -13.81
N VAL A 67 9.89 2.14 -14.49
CA VAL A 67 9.83 1.43 -15.79
C VAL A 67 9.22 0.05 -15.61
N GLY A 68 9.60 -0.68 -14.55
CA GLY A 68 9.00 -1.96 -14.19
C GLY A 68 7.50 -1.86 -13.93
N ALA A 69 7.06 -0.81 -13.22
CA ALA A 69 5.64 -0.53 -12.98
C ALA A 69 4.88 -0.27 -14.29
N ALA A 70 5.43 0.56 -15.18
CA ALA A 70 4.83 0.85 -16.48
C ALA A 70 4.71 -0.42 -17.35
N MET A 71 5.74 -1.27 -17.33
CA MET A 71 5.73 -2.56 -18.04
C MET A 71 4.69 -3.52 -17.48
N LEU A 72 4.59 -3.61 -16.15
CA LEU A 72 3.59 -4.44 -15.46
C LEU A 72 2.16 -3.98 -15.79
N MET A 73 1.90 -2.67 -15.70
CA MET A 73 0.62 -2.08 -16.06
C MET A 73 0.27 -2.30 -17.55
N GLY A 74 1.27 -2.24 -18.43
CA GLY A 74 1.09 -2.52 -19.86
C GLY A 74 0.80 -4.00 -20.16
N ALA A 75 1.31 -4.92 -19.34
CA ALA A 75 1.03 -6.35 -19.48
C ALA A 75 -0.45 -6.65 -19.14
N GLU A 76 -0.96 -6.09 -18.04
CA GLU A 76 -2.37 -6.24 -17.65
C GLU A 76 -3.32 -5.68 -18.74
N GLY A 77 -2.95 -4.56 -19.36
CA GLY A 77 -3.73 -3.91 -20.43
C GLY A 77 -3.84 -4.73 -21.72
N ASN A 78 -2.88 -5.60 -22.01
CA ASN A 78 -2.86 -6.42 -23.23
C ASN A 78 -3.76 -7.66 -23.13
N GLU A 79 -4.18 -8.08 -21.93
CA GLU A 79 -5.11 -9.21 -21.72
C GLU A 79 -6.57 -8.86 -22.00
N GLY A 80 -6.85 -7.73 -22.66
CA GLY A 80 -8.21 -7.26 -22.95
C GLY A 80 -8.91 -6.62 -21.74
N ARG A 81 -8.27 -6.63 -20.56
CA ARG A 81 -8.63 -5.86 -19.36
C ARG A 81 -8.01 -4.48 -19.49
N ASN A 82 -8.64 -3.60 -20.28
CA ASN A 82 -8.16 -2.24 -20.53
C ASN A 82 -8.29 -1.36 -19.27
N ASP A 83 -7.50 -1.64 -18.23
CA ASP A 83 -7.64 -1.07 -16.90
C ASP A 83 -6.32 -0.54 -16.32
N MET A 84 -5.52 0.04 -17.21
CA MET A 84 -4.38 0.87 -16.84
C MET A 84 -4.77 1.97 -15.83
N PHE A 85 -6.03 2.44 -15.87
CA PHE A 85 -6.60 3.31 -14.85
C PHE A 85 -6.67 2.65 -13.46
N HIS A 86 -7.18 1.41 -13.36
CA HIS A 86 -7.31 0.70 -12.08
C HIS A 86 -5.93 0.32 -11.52
N ALA A 87 -5.00 -0.08 -12.39
CA ALA A 87 -3.62 -0.31 -11.98
C ALA A 87 -2.95 0.98 -11.48
N PHE A 88 -3.28 2.13 -12.06
CA PHE A 88 -2.82 3.43 -11.58
C PHE A 88 -3.40 3.79 -10.19
N LEU A 89 -4.62 3.35 -9.85
CA LEU A 89 -5.17 3.54 -8.50
C LEU A 89 -4.30 2.85 -7.44
N ILE A 90 -3.74 1.67 -7.73
CA ILE A 90 -2.78 1.00 -6.83
C ILE A 90 -1.52 1.84 -6.68
N VAL A 91 -0.95 2.31 -7.80
CA VAL A 91 0.25 3.19 -7.75
C VAL A 91 0.00 4.44 -6.91
N LEU A 92 -1.20 5.04 -7.03
CA LEU A 92 -1.61 6.18 -6.22
C LEU A 92 -1.73 5.80 -4.73
N ALA A 93 -2.33 4.66 -4.41
CA ALA A 93 -2.43 4.15 -3.05
C ALA A 93 -1.03 3.91 -2.42
N THR A 94 -0.13 3.32 -3.19
CA THR A 94 1.26 3.08 -2.80
C THR A 94 2.02 4.39 -2.56
N ALA A 95 1.73 5.43 -3.35
CA ALA A 95 2.25 6.78 -3.11
C ALA A 95 1.74 7.36 -1.79
N CYS A 96 0.45 7.20 -1.49
CA CYS A 96 -0.14 7.60 -0.21
C CYS A 96 0.54 6.88 0.97
N TYR A 97 0.83 5.57 0.87
CA TYR A 97 1.60 4.85 1.89
C TYR A 97 3.02 5.39 2.07
N GLY A 98 3.70 5.76 0.98
CA GLY A 98 5.02 6.39 1.06
C GLY A 98 4.99 7.72 1.83
N LEU A 99 3.98 8.58 1.57
CA LEU A 99 3.75 9.81 2.32
C LEU A 99 3.40 9.54 3.78
N ASN A 100 2.54 8.56 4.05
CA ASN A 100 2.20 8.15 5.42
C ASN A 100 3.46 7.81 6.21
N GLY A 101 4.32 6.94 5.68
CA GLY A 101 5.57 6.55 6.34
C GLY A 101 6.45 7.76 6.69
N LEU A 102 6.58 8.73 5.76
CA LEU A 102 7.35 9.96 5.98
C LEU A 102 6.73 10.87 7.04
N ILE A 103 5.41 11.09 6.99
CA ILE A 103 4.68 11.93 7.96
C ILE A 103 4.80 11.34 9.37
N ILE A 104 4.59 10.03 9.49
CA ILE A 104 4.60 9.32 10.77
C ILE A 104 6.00 9.35 11.37
N SER A 105 7.02 8.97 10.59
CA SER A 105 8.42 8.94 11.06
C SER A 105 8.97 10.34 11.39
N ARG A 106 8.55 11.39 10.66
CA ARG A 106 9.06 12.75 10.86
C ARG A 106 8.33 13.52 11.95
N TYR A 107 6.99 13.49 11.95
CA TYR A 107 6.18 14.40 12.76
C TYR A 107 5.43 13.73 13.90
N LEU A 108 5.30 12.39 13.88
CA LEU A 108 4.47 11.65 14.83
C LEU A 108 5.28 10.57 15.58
N SER A 109 6.60 10.65 15.52
CA SER A 109 7.51 9.70 16.18
C SER A 109 7.45 9.75 17.71
N GLY A 110 7.16 10.93 18.27
CA GLY A 110 7.04 11.12 19.73
C GLY A 110 5.69 10.71 20.34
N ILE A 111 4.71 10.29 19.53
CA ILE A 111 3.39 9.88 20.03
C ILE A 111 3.38 8.36 20.21
N HIS A 112 2.92 7.85 21.36
CA HIS A 112 2.80 6.41 21.58
C HIS A 112 1.95 5.73 20.47
N SER A 113 2.46 4.68 19.83
CA SER A 113 1.86 4.07 18.62
C SER A 113 0.42 3.61 18.81
N PHE A 114 0.09 3.07 19.99
CA PHE A 114 -1.29 2.74 20.37
C PHE A 114 -2.22 3.95 20.30
N LYS A 115 -1.80 5.09 20.87
CA LYS A 115 -2.60 6.32 20.90
C LYS A 115 -2.75 6.89 19.50
N LEU A 116 -1.68 6.86 18.70
CA LEU A 116 -1.70 7.32 17.31
C LEU A 116 -2.69 6.51 16.47
N SER A 117 -2.61 5.17 16.54
CA SER A 117 -3.54 4.28 15.83
C SER A 117 -5.00 4.50 16.28
N ALA A 118 -5.24 4.56 17.59
CA ALA A 118 -6.57 4.83 18.13
C ALA A 118 -7.15 6.16 17.61
N VAL A 119 -6.38 7.25 17.66
CA VAL A 119 -6.81 8.56 17.17
C VAL A 119 -7.09 8.54 15.66
N VAL A 120 -6.25 7.87 14.87
CA VAL A 120 -6.48 7.73 13.42
C VAL A 120 -7.81 7.02 13.17
N PHE A 121 -8.06 5.88 13.81
CA PHE A 121 -9.33 5.17 13.65
C PHE A 121 -10.53 5.98 14.14
N THR A 122 -10.41 6.71 15.25
CA THR A 122 -11.49 7.57 15.76
C THR A 122 -11.81 8.70 14.79
N ILE A 123 -10.80 9.35 14.19
CA ILE A 123 -11.01 10.42 13.21
C ILE A 123 -11.78 9.91 11.99
N TRP A 124 -11.44 8.71 11.50
CA TRP A 124 -12.04 8.14 10.29
C TRP A 124 -13.34 7.38 10.54
N PHE A 125 -13.70 7.12 11.81
CA PHE A 125 -14.95 6.44 12.17
C PHE A 125 -16.20 7.22 11.73
N GLY A 126 -16.21 8.54 11.90
CA GLY A 126 -17.34 9.37 11.44
C GLY A 126 -17.53 9.28 9.92
N PRO A 127 -16.51 9.61 9.11
CA PRO A 127 -16.57 9.47 7.66
C PRO A 127 -16.91 8.05 7.18
N SER A 128 -16.40 7.00 7.84
CA SER A 128 -16.70 5.62 7.45
C SER A 128 -18.16 5.25 7.70
N LEU A 129 -18.78 5.74 8.78
CA LEU A 129 -20.22 5.56 9.03
C LEU A 129 -21.08 6.27 7.98
N VAL A 130 -20.69 7.47 7.56
CA VAL A 130 -21.39 8.18 6.47
C VAL A 130 -21.35 7.36 5.19
N ILE A 131 -20.17 6.87 4.81
CA ILE A 131 -19.99 6.04 3.61
C ILE A 131 -20.78 4.73 3.73
N LEU A 132 -20.78 4.08 4.89
CA LEU A 132 -21.58 2.88 5.14
C LEU A 132 -23.09 3.16 4.99
N GLY A 133 -23.55 4.35 5.38
CA GLY A 133 -24.94 4.77 5.17
C GLY A 133 -25.29 4.90 3.68
N PHE A 134 -24.36 5.40 2.86
CA PHE A 134 -24.57 5.59 1.41
C PHE A 134 -24.20 4.38 0.55
N SER A 135 -23.54 3.35 1.10
CA SER A 135 -23.14 2.16 0.35
C SER A 135 -24.31 1.24 -0.03
N GLY A 136 -25.52 1.52 0.48
CA GLY A 136 -26.69 0.67 0.31
C GLY A 136 -26.68 -0.59 1.20
N PHE A 137 -25.72 -0.72 2.12
CA PHE A 137 -25.59 -1.88 3.00
C PHE A 137 -26.90 -2.20 3.75
N PHE A 138 -27.50 -1.22 4.40
CA PHE A 138 -28.75 -1.41 5.16
C PHE A 138 -29.96 -1.77 4.30
N GLY A 139 -29.91 -1.54 2.99
CA GLY A 139 -30.97 -1.94 2.05
C GLY A 139 -30.81 -3.38 1.53
N HIS A 140 -29.58 -3.91 1.51
CA HIS A 140 -29.27 -5.25 0.97
C HIS A 140 -28.98 -6.29 2.07
N PHE A 141 -28.78 -5.85 3.31
CA PHE A 141 -28.50 -6.75 4.42
C PHE A 141 -29.79 -7.37 4.95
N GLU A 142 -30.00 -8.65 4.65
CA GLU A 142 -31.18 -9.43 5.06
C GLU A 142 -30.88 -10.31 6.28
N GLY A 143 -29.63 -10.31 6.77
CA GLY A 143 -29.21 -11.10 7.92
C GLY A 143 -29.11 -12.60 7.62
N THR A 144 -28.85 -12.97 6.36
CA THR A 144 -28.65 -14.38 5.99
C THR A 144 -27.39 -14.95 6.63
N SER A 145 -27.31 -16.29 6.76
CA SER A 145 -26.13 -16.97 7.30
C SER A 145 -24.84 -16.61 6.55
N VAL A 146 -24.92 -16.47 5.22
CA VAL A 146 -23.81 -16.05 4.36
C VAL A 146 -23.37 -14.62 4.66
N GLN A 147 -24.32 -13.70 4.85
CA GLN A 147 -24.01 -12.30 5.17
C GLN A 147 -23.36 -12.16 6.56
N TRP A 148 -23.81 -12.95 7.55
CA TRP A 148 -23.18 -12.99 8.86
C TRP A 148 -21.77 -13.57 8.83
N GLN A 149 -21.53 -14.60 8.03
CA GLN A 149 -20.19 -15.15 7.81
C GLN A 149 -19.27 -14.11 7.14
N GLY A 150 -19.76 -13.43 6.11
CA GLY A 150 -19.04 -12.33 5.45
C GLY A 150 -18.66 -11.22 6.42
N LEU A 151 -19.58 -10.80 7.29
CA LEU A 151 -19.30 -9.82 8.34
C LEU A 151 -18.22 -10.33 9.33
N GLY A 152 -18.24 -11.63 9.65
CA GLY A 152 -17.19 -12.27 10.42
C GLY A 152 -15.81 -12.16 9.77
N TYR A 153 -15.70 -12.43 8.46
CA TYR A 153 -14.44 -12.28 7.72
C TYR A 153 -13.97 -10.83 7.69
N VAL A 154 -14.86 -9.87 7.44
CA VAL A 154 -14.55 -8.43 7.47
C VAL A 154 -14.10 -7.99 8.87
N ALA A 155 -14.73 -8.50 9.94
CA ALA A 155 -14.34 -8.20 11.30
C ALA A 155 -12.94 -8.71 11.63
N VAL A 156 -12.58 -9.94 11.22
CA VAL A 156 -11.24 -10.50 11.40
C VAL A 156 -10.20 -9.68 10.61
N LEU A 157 -10.48 -9.35 9.35
CA LEU A 157 -9.60 -8.52 8.52
C LEU A 157 -9.43 -7.10 9.10
N GLY A 158 -10.50 -6.50 9.62
CA GLY A 158 -10.47 -5.18 10.24
C GLY A 158 -9.69 -5.16 11.55
N LEU A 159 -9.91 -6.12 12.45
CA LEU A 159 -9.25 -6.16 13.75
C LEU A 159 -7.79 -6.63 13.66
N VAL A 160 -7.56 -7.76 12.99
CA VAL A 160 -6.24 -8.39 12.93
C VAL A 160 -5.43 -7.83 11.77
N GLY A 161 -6.00 -7.85 10.56
CA GLY A 161 -5.31 -7.44 9.34
C GLY A 161 -5.08 -5.93 9.22
N THR A 162 -5.92 -5.12 9.87
CA THR A 162 -5.82 -3.66 9.79
C THR A 162 -5.41 -3.04 11.12
N ALA A 163 -6.24 -3.13 12.17
CA ALA A 163 -5.98 -2.41 13.41
C ALA A 163 -4.68 -2.86 14.11
N LEU A 164 -4.53 -4.17 14.34
CA LEU A 164 -3.31 -4.70 14.97
C LEU A 164 -2.06 -4.49 14.09
N ALA A 165 -2.16 -4.78 12.79
CA ALA A 165 -1.07 -4.57 11.84
C ALA A 165 -0.60 -3.10 11.79
N MET A 166 -1.54 -2.15 11.74
CA MET A 166 -1.27 -0.71 11.79
C MET A 166 -0.53 -0.29 13.05
N MET A 167 -0.96 -0.80 14.22
CA MET A 167 -0.30 -0.49 15.48
C MET A 167 1.16 -0.96 15.49
N LEU A 168 1.42 -2.16 14.96
CA LEU A 168 2.77 -2.69 14.81
C LEU A 168 3.58 -1.89 13.78
N PHE A 169 2.97 -1.52 12.65
CA PHE A 169 3.63 -0.74 11.61
C PHE A 169 3.99 0.67 12.08
N TYR A 170 3.10 1.35 12.80
CA TYR A 170 3.41 2.64 13.41
C TYR A 170 4.51 2.51 14.46
N LYS A 171 4.50 1.46 15.30
CA LYS A 171 5.60 1.20 16.22
C LYS A 171 6.92 1.02 15.47
N LEU A 172 6.92 0.28 14.36
CA LEU A 172 8.09 0.08 13.52
C LEU A 172 8.60 1.40 12.94
N LEU A 173 7.73 2.26 12.42
CA LEU A 173 8.06 3.58 11.90
C LEU A 173 8.61 4.54 12.96
N GLN A 174 8.27 4.33 14.22
CA GLN A 174 8.72 5.18 15.34
C GLN A 174 10.10 4.77 15.86
N ILE A 175 10.47 3.50 15.73
CA ILE A 175 11.77 2.97 16.17
C ILE A 175 12.77 2.81 15.02
N THR A 176 12.35 3.02 13.77
CA THR A 176 13.18 2.89 12.56
C THR A 176 12.92 4.03 11.57
N SER A 177 13.51 3.97 10.38
CA SER A 177 13.23 4.93 9.29
C SER A 177 12.09 4.45 8.39
N ALA A 178 11.40 5.38 7.71
CA ALA A 178 10.36 5.03 6.73
C ALA A 178 10.86 4.04 5.67
N ILE A 179 12.09 4.24 5.17
CA ILE A 179 12.72 3.35 4.19
C ILE A 179 12.91 1.94 4.78
N PHE A 180 13.36 1.82 6.03
CA PHE A 180 13.53 0.51 6.66
C PHE A 180 12.18 -0.17 6.92
N ALA A 181 11.20 0.54 7.46
CA ALA A 181 9.86 -0.01 7.68
C ALA A 181 9.21 -0.51 6.38
N SER A 182 9.47 0.16 5.26
CA SER A 182 8.99 -0.26 3.94
C SER A 182 9.63 -1.54 3.40
N MET A 183 10.64 -2.12 4.06
CA MET A 183 11.15 -3.47 3.73
C MET A 183 10.07 -4.55 3.85
N VAL A 184 9.05 -4.33 4.68
CA VAL A 184 7.89 -5.24 4.78
C VAL A 184 7.21 -5.43 3.42
N THR A 185 7.24 -4.43 2.53
CA THR A 185 6.62 -4.56 1.21
C THR A 185 7.40 -5.45 0.24
N TYR A 186 8.57 -5.97 0.60
CA TYR A 186 9.22 -7.05 -0.17
C TYR A 186 8.53 -8.40 -0.03
N LEU A 187 7.85 -8.61 1.08
CA LEU A 187 7.08 -9.83 1.29
C LEU A 187 5.79 -9.81 0.48
N MET A 188 5.26 -8.60 0.19
CA MET A 188 3.98 -8.41 -0.51
C MET A 188 3.95 -9.07 -1.89
N PRO A 189 4.91 -8.86 -2.81
CA PRO A 189 4.91 -9.53 -4.11
C PRO A 189 4.93 -11.05 -3.99
N ILE A 190 5.70 -11.60 -3.03
CA ILE A 190 5.81 -13.05 -2.85
C ILE A 190 4.46 -13.62 -2.41
N VAL A 191 3.85 -13.02 -1.39
CA VAL A 191 2.56 -13.45 -0.85
C VAL A 191 1.44 -13.25 -1.87
N ALA A 192 1.42 -12.13 -2.57
CA ALA A 192 0.42 -11.82 -3.58
C ALA A 192 0.48 -12.77 -4.78
N VAL A 193 1.68 -13.05 -5.30
CA VAL A 193 1.87 -14.03 -6.39
C VAL A 193 1.50 -15.43 -5.93
N MET A 194 1.86 -15.82 -4.71
CA MET A 194 1.46 -17.13 -4.16
C MET A 194 -0.07 -17.28 -4.09
N TRP A 195 -0.77 -16.28 -3.58
CA TRP A 195 -2.24 -16.31 -3.53
C TRP A 195 -2.87 -16.22 -4.91
N GLY A 196 -2.34 -15.39 -5.81
CA GLY A 196 -2.83 -15.28 -7.17
C GLY A 196 -2.74 -16.61 -7.93
N VAL A 197 -1.60 -17.32 -7.83
CA VAL A 197 -1.45 -18.65 -8.44
C VAL A 197 -2.42 -19.66 -7.84
N LEU A 198 -2.67 -19.60 -6.52
CA LEU A 198 -3.65 -20.47 -5.86
C LEU A 198 -5.09 -20.17 -6.30
N ASP A 199 -5.39 -18.91 -6.63
CA ASP A 199 -6.69 -18.46 -7.15
C ASP A 199 -6.83 -18.72 -8.68
N GLY A 200 -5.79 -19.27 -9.32
CA GLY A 200 -5.77 -19.60 -10.74
C GLY A 200 -5.40 -18.44 -11.66
N GLU A 201 -4.76 -17.38 -11.14
CA GLU A 201 -4.26 -16.27 -11.96
C GLU A 201 -3.13 -16.74 -12.89
N GLU A 202 -3.27 -16.49 -14.19
CA GLU A 202 -2.22 -16.76 -15.18
C GLU A 202 -1.18 -15.65 -15.19
N LEU A 203 0.03 -15.95 -14.71
CA LEU A 203 1.14 -15.00 -14.75
C LEU A 203 1.84 -15.04 -16.11
N VAL A 204 1.45 -14.15 -17.02
CA VAL A 204 2.22 -13.97 -18.27
C VAL A 204 3.59 -13.37 -18.01
N TRP A 205 4.51 -13.59 -18.96
CA TRP A 205 5.91 -13.14 -18.90
C TRP A 205 6.08 -11.64 -18.61
N GLY A 206 5.12 -10.80 -19.04
CA GLY A 206 5.11 -9.37 -18.75
C GLY A 206 5.04 -9.07 -17.24
N HIS A 207 4.25 -9.84 -16.48
CA HIS A 207 4.12 -9.68 -15.02
C HIS A 207 5.43 -10.03 -14.30
N ALA A 208 6.06 -11.14 -14.71
CA ALA A 208 7.34 -11.57 -14.13
C ALA A 208 8.47 -10.57 -14.40
N ALA A 209 8.57 -10.07 -15.64
CA ALA A 209 9.60 -9.10 -16.00
C ALA A 209 9.40 -7.74 -15.32
N GLY A 210 8.16 -7.21 -15.31
CA GLY A 210 7.83 -5.96 -14.62
C GLY A 210 8.07 -6.06 -13.12
N GLY A 211 7.63 -7.16 -12.48
CA GLY A 211 7.87 -7.43 -11.07
C GLY A 211 9.35 -7.55 -10.71
N ALA A 212 10.15 -8.25 -11.54
CA ALA A 212 11.59 -8.33 -11.35
C ALA A 212 12.26 -6.95 -11.41
N MET A 213 11.87 -6.10 -12.36
CA MET A 213 12.37 -4.72 -12.45
C MET A 213 12.01 -3.90 -11.22
N ILE A 214 10.77 -4.00 -10.72
CA ILE A 214 10.35 -3.30 -9.51
C ILE A 214 11.20 -3.76 -8.31
N LEU A 215 11.33 -5.06 -8.10
CA LEU A 215 12.12 -5.62 -7.00
C LEU A 215 13.59 -5.19 -7.08
N LEU A 216 14.18 -5.19 -8.28
CA LEU A 216 15.55 -4.69 -8.50
C LEU A 216 15.68 -3.19 -8.18
N GLY A 217 14.71 -2.39 -8.62
CA GLY A 217 14.69 -0.95 -8.34
C GLY A 217 14.63 -0.66 -6.85
N VAL A 218 13.73 -1.34 -6.14
CA VAL A 218 13.56 -1.22 -4.70
C VAL A 218 14.81 -1.71 -3.95
N TYR A 219 15.41 -2.83 -4.38
CA TYR A 219 16.67 -3.33 -3.82
C TYR A 219 17.80 -2.28 -3.90
N LEU A 220 17.95 -1.60 -5.05
CA LEU A 220 18.96 -0.56 -5.24
C LEU A 220 18.75 0.65 -4.32
N ILE A 221 17.49 1.02 -4.06
CA ILE A 221 17.14 2.14 -3.16
C ILE A 221 17.54 1.83 -1.72
N GLN A 222 17.35 0.58 -1.31
CA GLN A 222 17.57 0.16 0.07
C GLN A 222 19.01 -0.29 0.34
N ARG A 223 19.82 -0.48 -0.71
CA ARG A 223 21.23 -0.84 -0.59
C ARG A 223 22.00 0.21 0.24
N LYS A 224 22.58 -0.24 1.35
CA LYS A 224 23.49 0.58 2.16
C LYS A 224 24.72 0.99 1.33
N PRO A 225 25.25 2.21 1.51
CA PRO A 225 26.51 2.58 0.86
C PRO A 225 27.58 1.56 1.27
N LYS A 226 28.39 1.07 0.33
CA LYS A 226 29.63 0.37 0.71
C LYS A 226 30.47 1.39 1.49
N GLU A 227 30.76 1.09 2.75
CA GLU A 227 31.81 1.78 3.50
C GLU A 227 33.09 1.66 2.66
N ARG A 228 33.65 2.82 2.30
CA ARG A 228 34.95 2.95 1.64
C ARG A 228 35.95 3.38 2.68
#